data_AF-A0A6C0RIQ8-F1
#
_entry.id   AF-A0A6C0RIQ8-F1
#
_cell.length_a   1.000
_cell.length_b   1.000
_cell.length_c   1.000
_cell.angle_alpha   90.00
_cell.angle_beta   90.00
_cell.angle_gamma   90.00
#
_symmetry.space_group_name_H-M   'P 1'
#
loop_
_entity.id
_entity.type
_entity.pdbx_description
1 polymer ?
#
loop_
_entity_poly.entity_id
_entity_poly.type
_entity_poly.pdbx_seq_one_letter_code
_entity_poly.pdbx_strand_id
1 'polypeptide(L)'
;MKRVVLLVVAVFISVMTFAQDQSPSELMNEANTAVQNKNFEKAIELFESVLAIPDHGQNEENINGVLNQLRPAVAKSKASDALDNKEYDKAIELYKAAIADYPEAGIEEQAGKMFYNEGIKSYKGEEFVDAANFFAISQNDFGYAKAEKYKDASLKKAAEALVAEGKSSVDGVNISAENKTGLLENLAKVYFSQGYEKYQEGAATIKQATEEVNSGSYTTLDDQYKNAVAKGKKSFEQAIPLLKKALELDPNHANAKKVLDACEQSL
;
A
#
# COMPACT_ATOMS: atom_id res chain seq x y z
N MET A 1 5.15 39.57 12.76
CA MET A 1 4.75 39.06 11.44
C MET A 1 4.80 40.16 10.38
N LYS A 2 5.96 40.51 9.81
CA LYS A 2 6.09 41.42 8.65
C LYS A 2 7.49 41.33 7.99
N ARG A 3 8.05 40.15 7.65
CA ARG A 3 9.34 40.06 6.91
C ARG A 3 9.54 38.78 6.05
N VAL A 4 8.50 38.16 5.49
CA VAL A 4 8.67 36.93 4.67
C VAL A 4 7.85 36.95 3.37
N VAL A 5 7.80 38.09 2.67
CA VAL A 5 7.05 38.20 1.40
C VAL A 5 7.96 38.60 0.21
N LEU A 6 9.29 38.63 0.39
CA LEU A 6 10.20 39.22 -0.60
C LEU A 6 11.20 38.24 -1.23
N LEU A 7 10.86 36.94 -1.27
CA LEU A 7 11.76 35.92 -1.84
C LEU A 7 11.09 34.92 -2.80
N VAL A 8 9.80 35.08 -3.11
CA VAL A 8 9.07 34.19 -4.05
C VAL A 8 8.89 34.81 -5.44
N VAL A 9 9.17 36.11 -5.61
CA VAL A 9 9.07 36.79 -6.93
C VAL A 9 10.39 36.70 -7.73
N ALA A 10 11.49 36.22 -7.12
CA ALA A 10 12.80 36.21 -7.78
C ALA A 10 13.07 34.99 -8.68
N VAL A 11 12.27 33.92 -8.62
CA VAL A 11 12.48 32.71 -9.44
C VAL A 11 11.72 32.77 -10.77
N PHE A 12 10.63 33.55 -10.87
CA PHE A 12 9.94 33.79 -12.14
C PHE A 12 10.60 34.86 -13.03
N ILE A 13 11.56 35.63 -12.50
CA ILE A 13 12.22 36.71 -13.25
C ILE A 13 13.50 36.22 -13.94
N SER A 14 14.14 35.14 -13.50
CA SER A 14 15.38 34.66 -14.13
C SER A 14 15.19 34.00 -15.49
N VAL A 15 13.96 33.59 -15.84
CA VAL A 15 13.66 33.01 -17.17
C VAL A 15 13.29 34.11 -18.19
N MET A 16 12.91 35.31 -17.75
CA MET A 16 12.44 36.38 -18.64
C MET A 16 13.54 37.15 -19.39
N THR A 17 14.83 36.90 -19.15
CA THR A 17 15.91 37.69 -19.78
C THR A 17 16.45 37.12 -21.09
N PHE A 18 16.06 35.90 -21.48
CA PHE A 18 16.52 35.29 -22.73
C PHE A 18 15.45 35.15 -23.82
N ALA A 19 14.16 35.29 -23.48
CA ALA A 19 13.05 35.09 -24.43
C ALA A 19 12.38 36.39 -24.93
N GLN A 20 12.76 37.58 -24.44
CA GLN A 20 12.05 38.83 -24.74
C GLN A 20 12.11 39.27 -26.22
N ASP A 21 13.07 38.79 -27.01
CA ASP A 21 13.24 39.17 -28.43
C ASP A 21 12.79 38.07 -29.42
N GLN A 22 12.38 36.89 -28.95
CA GLN A 22 11.99 35.78 -29.84
C GLN A 22 10.51 35.86 -30.22
N SER A 23 10.21 35.69 -31.51
CA SER A 23 8.83 35.62 -31.97
C SER A 23 8.14 34.33 -31.49
N PRO A 24 6.80 34.32 -31.31
CA PRO A 24 6.06 33.10 -30.98
C PRO A 24 6.35 31.92 -31.92
N SER A 25 6.54 32.20 -33.22
CA SER A 25 6.87 31.18 -34.22
C SER A 25 8.26 30.57 -34.03
N GLU A 26 9.25 31.37 -33.63
CA GLU A 26 10.61 30.87 -33.30
C GLU A 26 10.57 30.00 -32.05
N LEU A 27 9.90 30.46 -31.00
CA LEU A 27 9.70 29.67 -29.77
C LEU A 27 8.98 28.34 -30.06
N MET A 28 7.95 28.35 -30.91
CA MET A 28 7.28 27.11 -31.34
C MET A 28 8.20 26.15 -32.09
N ASN A 29 9.05 26.66 -32.99
CA ASN A 29 10.02 25.83 -33.72
C ASN A 29 11.06 25.22 -32.76
N GLU A 30 11.54 26.01 -31.80
CA GLU A 30 12.45 25.53 -30.76
C GLU A 30 11.78 24.51 -29.84
N ALA A 31 10.52 24.73 -29.44
CA ALA A 31 9.75 23.81 -28.61
C ALA A 31 9.60 22.45 -29.33
N ASN A 32 9.21 22.48 -30.61
CA ASN A 32 9.11 21.28 -31.44
C ASN A 32 10.47 20.57 -31.60
N THR A 33 11.55 21.32 -31.77
CA THR A 33 12.92 20.78 -31.82
C THR A 33 13.29 20.12 -30.50
N ALA A 34 12.93 20.73 -29.36
CA ALA A 34 13.15 20.16 -28.04
C ALA A 34 12.35 18.86 -27.84
N VAL A 35 11.10 18.78 -28.31
CA VAL A 35 10.30 17.54 -28.32
C VAL A 35 11.00 16.45 -29.14
N GLN A 36 11.46 16.76 -30.36
CA GLN A 36 12.18 15.81 -31.22
C GLN A 36 13.47 15.29 -30.56
N ASN A 37 14.18 16.17 -29.86
CA ASN A 37 15.38 15.84 -29.10
C ASN A 37 15.08 15.21 -27.73
N LYS A 38 13.81 14.95 -27.41
CA LYS A 38 13.34 14.41 -26.11
C LYS A 38 13.72 15.27 -24.90
N ASN A 39 14.01 16.55 -25.10
CA ASN A 39 14.22 17.50 -24.03
C ASN A 39 12.86 18.08 -23.60
N PHE A 40 12.06 17.25 -22.93
CA PHE A 40 10.66 17.57 -22.63
C PHE A 40 10.51 18.72 -21.63
N GLU A 41 11.44 18.88 -20.69
CA GLU A 41 11.42 20.01 -19.75
C GLU A 41 11.58 21.34 -20.50
N LYS A 42 12.57 21.41 -21.40
CA LYS A 42 12.77 22.60 -22.23
C LYS A 42 11.61 22.82 -23.20
N ALA A 43 11.03 21.76 -23.75
CA ALA A 43 9.84 21.87 -24.60
C ALA A 43 8.66 22.49 -23.83
N ILE A 44 8.40 22.07 -22.59
CA ILE A 44 7.36 22.64 -21.74
C ILE A 44 7.60 24.14 -21.51
N GLU A 45 8.81 24.51 -21.10
CA GLU A 45 9.20 25.91 -20.86
C GLU A 45 8.97 26.80 -22.10
N LEU A 46 9.35 26.31 -23.28
CA LEU A 46 9.19 27.05 -24.54
C LEU A 46 7.72 27.16 -24.94
N PHE A 47 6.93 26.10 -24.81
CA PHE A 47 5.48 26.17 -25.07
C PHE A 47 4.74 27.10 -24.10
N GLU A 48 5.11 27.10 -22.82
CA GLU A 48 4.55 28.03 -21.83
C GLU A 48 4.97 29.47 -22.11
N SER A 49 6.20 29.68 -22.59
CA SER A 49 6.67 30.99 -23.05
C SER A 49 5.84 31.52 -24.22
N VAL A 50 5.42 30.66 -25.16
CA VAL A 50 4.50 31.04 -26.25
C VAL A 50 3.13 31.46 -25.68
N LEU A 51 2.55 30.67 -24.79
CA LEU A 51 1.24 30.97 -24.18
C LEU A 51 1.25 32.22 -23.29
N ALA A 52 2.41 32.61 -22.77
CA ALA A 52 2.56 33.83 -21.99
C ALA A 52 2.54 35.12 -22.83
N ILE A 53 2.72 35.03 -24.16
CA ILE A 53 2.70 36.17 -25.06
C ILE A 53 1.25 36.49 -25.45
N PRO A 54 0.71 37.69 -25.17
CA PRO A 54 -0.64 38.06 -25.60
C PRO A 54 -0.76 38.06 -27.14
N ASP A 55 -1.92 37.61 -27.65
CA ASP A 55 -2.23 37.58 -29.09
C ASP A 55 -1.15 36.90 -29.95
N HIS A 56 -0.48 35.86 -29.42
CA HIS A 56 0.66 35.15 -30.04
C HIS A 56 0.37 34.52 -31.42
N GLY A 57 -0.91 34.39 -31.80
CA GLY A 57 -1.35 33.92 -33.10
C GLY A 57 -1.13 32.42 -33.36
N GLN A 58 -0.67 31.66 -32.37
CA GLN A 58 -0.53 30.20 -32.42
C GLN A 58 -1.83 29.51 -31.96
N ASN A 59 -1.97 28.24 -32.29
CA ASN A 59 -3.12 27.45 -31.86
C ASN A 59 -2.94 26.98 -30.40
N GLU A 60 -3.60 27.65 -29.46
CA GLU A 60 -3.53 27.34 -28.02
C GLU A 60 -4.01 25.94 -27.69
N GLU A 61 -5.06 25.45 -28.36
CA GLU A 61 -5.58 24.10 -28.14
C GLU A 61 -4.52 23.05 -28.48
N ASN A 62 -3.80 23.24 -29.60
CA ASN A 62 -2.70 22.35 -29.98
C ASN A 62 -1.55 22.41 -28.97
N ILE A 63 -1.16 23.60 -28.52
CA ILE A 63 -0.08 23.76 -27.52
C ILE A 63 -0.46 23.08 -26.21
N ASN A 64 -1.66 23.33 -25.71
CA ASN A 64 -2.16 22.70 -24.49
C ASN A 64 -2.30 21.18 -24.65
N GLY A 65 -2.72 20.71 -25.83
CA GLY A 65 -2.75 19.28 -26.16
C GLY A 65 -1.38 18.62 -26.05
N VAL A 66 -0.32 19.27 -26.51
CA VAL A 66 1.06 18.78 -26.36
C VAL A 66 1.52 18.86 -24.91
N LEU A 67 1.27 19.97 -24.21
CA LEU A 67 1.64 20.14 -22.80
C LEU A 67 0.99 19.09 -21.89
N ASN A 68 -0.27 18.73 -22.16
CA ASN A 68 -0.98 17.67 -21.44
C ASN A 68 -0.35 16.28 -21.63
N GLN A 69 0.45 16.07 -22.67
CA GLN A 69 1.24 14.84 -22.85
C GLN A 69 2.62 14.94 -22.19
N LEU A 70 3.28 16.10 -22.31
CA LEU A 70 4.64 16.30 -21.83
C LEU A 70 4.74 16.41 -20.30
N ARG A 71 3.84 17.17 -19.65
CA ARG A 71 3.90 17.42 -18.21
C ARG A 71 3.84 16.12 -17.39
N PRO A 72 2.91 15.18 -17.65
CA PRO A 72 2.92 13.89 -16.95
C PRO A 72 4.16 13.05 -17.28
N ALA A 73 4.63 13.08 -18.53
CA ALA A 73 5.83 12.33 -18.91
C ALA A 73 7.08 12.82 -18.14
N VAL A 74 7.25 14.13 -17.98
CA VAL A 74 8.33 14.73 -17.18
C VAL A 74 8.15 14.40 -15.70
N ALA A 75 6.95 14.59 -15.15
CA ALA A 75 6.67 14.27 -13.74
C ALA A 75 7.00 12.80 -13.43
N LYS A 76 6.57 11.89 -14.30
CA LYS A 76 6.92 10.46 -14.22
C LYS A 76 8.42 10.23 -14.30
N SER A 77 9.12 10.86 -15.25
CA SER A 77 10.57 10.68 -15.39
C SER A 77 11.31 11.09 -14.12
N LYS A 78 10.95 12.23 -13.53
CA LYS A 78 11.55 12.72 -12.27
C LYS A 78 11.28 11.77 -11.10
N ALA A 79 10.04 11.28 -10.98
CA ALA A 79 9.65 10.38 -9.91
C ALA A 79 10.18 8.94 -10.08
N SER A 80 10.42 8.48 -11.31
CA SER A 80 10.89 7.12 -11.60
C SER A 80 12.24 6.83 -10.94
N ASP A 81 13.17 7.78 -10.99
CA ASP A 81 14.48 7.61 -10.35
C ASP A 81 14.35 7.42 -8.83
N ALA A 82 13.42 8.12 -8.20
CA ALA A 82 13.14 7.95 -6.77
C ALA A 82 12.50 6.58 -6.50
N LEU A 83 11.57 6.13 -7.35
CA LEU A 83 10.94 4.80 -7.21
C LEU A 83 11.92 3.66 -7.39
N ASP A 84 12.82 3.74 -8.38
CA ASP A 84 13.84 2.73 -8.64
C ASP A 84 14.82 2.60 -7.46
N ASN A 85 15.07 3.71 -6.75
CA ASN A 85 15.88 3.73 -5.53
C ASN A 85 15.09 3.45 -4.24
N LYS A 86 13.80 3.10 -4.35
CA LYS A 86 12.87 2.89 -3.22
C LYS A 86 12.70 4.11 -2.30
N GLU A 87 12.96 5.31 -2.81
CA GLU A 87 12.76 6.60 -2.13
C GLU A 87 11.29 7.05 -2.28
N TYR A 88 10.35 6.30 -1.69
CA TYR A 88 8.91 6.49 -1.93
C TYR A 88 8.41 7.88 -1.55
N ASP A 89 8.84 8.42 -0.40
CA ASP A 89 8.45 9.75 0.06
C ASP A 89 8.85 10.82 -0.95
N LYS A 90 10.07 10.72 -1.50
CA LYS A 90 10.57 11.63 -2.52
C LYS A 90 9.80 11.50 -3.83
N ALA A 91 9.46 10.28 -4.25
CA ALA A 91 8.64 10.07 -5.44
C ALA A 91 7.24 10.70 -5.28
N ILE A 92 6.63 10.57 -4.10
CA ILE A 92 5.34 11.20 -3.76
C ILE A 92 5.47 12.72 -3.79
N GLU A 93 6.51 13.29 -3.18
CA GLU A 93 6.77 14.73 -3.18
C GLU A 93 6.93 15.28 -4.60
N LEU A 94 7.67 14.59 -5.46
CA LEU A 94 7.85 14.97 -6.86
C LEU A 94 6.52 14.98 -7.63
N TYR A 95 5.66 13.97 -7.42
CA TYR A 95 4.33 13.96 -8.02
C TYR A 95 3.43 15.07 -7.47
N LYS A 96 3.42 15.29 -6.15
CA LYS A 96 2.61 16.34 -5.51
C LYS A 96 3.03 17.73 -5.98
N ALA A 97 4.34 17.99 -6.14
CA ALA A 97 4.85 19.23 -6.71
C ALA A 97 4.36 19.41 -8.16
N ALA A 98 4.48 18.38 -8.99
CA ALA A 98 4.02 18.45 -10.38
C ALA A 98 2.50 18.62 -10.51
N ILE A 99 1.70 18.02 -9.62
CA ILE A 99 0.24 18.22 -9.55
C ILE A 99 -0.09 19.66 -9.13
N ALA A 100 0.67 20.25 -8.21
CA ALA A 100 0.48 21.64 -7.79
C ALA A 100 0.78 22.63 -8.93
N ASP A 101 1.83 22.37 -9.71
CA ASP A 101 2.18 23.20 -10.87
C ASP A 101 1.19 22.99 -12.04
N TYR A 102 0.66 21.77 -12.21
CA TYR A 102 -0.17 21.37 -13.36
C TYR A 102 -1.39 20.52 -12.95
N PRO A 103 -2.38 21.09 -12.25
CA PRO A 103 -3.48 20.32 -11.66
C PRO A 103 -4.38 19.62 -12.69
N GLU A 104 -4.50 20.16 -13.90
CA GLU A 104 -5.37 19.62 -14.96
C GLU A 104 -4.64 18.68 -15.92
N ALA A 105 -3.34 18.44 -15.73
CA ALA A 105 -2.53 17.63 -16.66
C ALA A 105 -2.72 16.11 -16.50
N GLY A 106 -3.62 15.64 -15.61
CA GLY A 106 -3.85 14.21 -15.39
C GLY A 106 -2.70 13.48 -14.69
N ILE A 107 -1.82 14.22 -14.02
CA ILE A 107 -0.64 13.68 -13.31
C ILE A 107 -1.06 12.81 -12.13
N GLU A 108 -2.11 13.20 -11.41
CA GLU A 108 -2.63 12.44 -10.26
C GLU A 108 -3.06 11.02 -10.67
N GLU A 109 -3.88 10.89 -11.72
CA GLU A 109 -4.31 9.58 -12.21
C GLU A 109 -3.12 8.73 -12.69
N GLN A 110 -2.14 9.36 -13.33
CA GLN A 110 -0.93 8.69 -13.78
C GLN A 110 -0.08 8.17 -12.60
N ALA A 111 0.13 9.00 -11.58
CA ALA A 111 0.85 8.63 -10.37
C ALA A 111 0.14 7.46 -9.66
N GLY A 112 -1.18 7.55 -9.49
CA GLY A 112 -2.00 6.49 -8.92
C GLY A 112 -1.82 5.15 -9.65
N LYS A 113 -1.87 5.15 -10.99
CA LYS A 113 -1.61 3.94 -11.82
C LYS A 113 -0.19 3.40 -11.66
N MET A 114 0.81 4.27 -11.53
CA MET A 114 2.21 3.86 -11.39
C MET A 114 2.43 3.13 -10.06
N PHE A 115 2.02 3.74 -8.94
CA PHE A 115 2.09 3.10 -7.62
C PHE A 115 1.28 1.81 -7.56
N TYR A 116 0.11 1.76 -8.23
CA TYR A 116 -0.65 0.53 -8.36
C TYR A 116 0.16 -0.58 -9.06
N ASN A 117 0.86 -0.26 -10.16
CA ASN A 117 1.65 -1.23 -10.89
C ASN A 117 2.87 -1.73 -10.09
N GLU A 118 3.56 -0.86 -9.35
CA GLU A 118 4.62 -1.28 -8.43
C GLU A 118 4.06 -2.17 -7.32
N GLY A 119 2.88 -1.84 -6.78
CA GLY A 119 2.17 -2.72 -5.85
C GLY A 119 1.88 -4.10 -6.43
N ILE A 120 1.45 -4.18 -7.68
CA ILE A 120 1.23 -5.46 -8.38
C ILE A 120 2.53 -6.24 -8.58
N LYS A 121 3.64 -5.55 -8.91
CA LYS A 121 4.95 -6.15 -9.07
C LYS A 121 5.46 -6.74 -7.75
N SER A 122 5.42 -5.97 -6.66
CA SER A 122 5.77 -6.46 -5.32
C SER A 122 4.85 -7.59 -4.86
N TYR A 123 3.54 -7.50 -5.12
CA TYR A 123 2.60 -8.58 -4.78
C TYR A 123 2.95 -9.89 -5.49
N LYS A 124 3.31 -9.83 -6.78
CA LYS A 124 3.75 -11.01 -7.56
C LYS A 124 5.13 -11.52 -7.13
N GLY A 125 5.98 -10.64 -6.62
CA GLY A 125 7.27 -10.98 -6.01
C GLY A 125 7.17 -11.46 -4.56
N GLU A 126 5.96 -11.59 -4.01
CA GLU A 126 5.69 -11.97 -2.61
C GLU A 126 6.24 -10.98 -1.56
N GLU A 127 6.59 -9.77 -1.99
CA GLU A 127 6.97 -8.65 -1.13
C GLU A 127 5.70 -7.95 -0.59
N PHE A 128 4.88 -8.68 0.18
CA PHE A 128 3.52 -8.24 0.52
C PHE A 128 3.43 -6.96 1.36
N VAL A 129 4.45 -6.66 2.16
CA VAL A 129 4.55 -5.41 2.93
C VAL A 129 4.74 -4.21 2.00
N ASP A 130 5.71 -4.31 1.08
CA ASP A 130 5.96 -3.29 0.07
C ASP A 130 4.75 -3.11 -0.84
N ALA A 131 4.12 -4.22 -1.26
CA ALA A 131 2.89 -4.19 -2.03
C ALA A 131 1.77 -3.41 -1.32
N ALA A 132 1.52 -3.67 -0.04
CA ALA A 132 0.52 -2.95 0.75
C ALA A 132 0.82 -1.45 0.83
N ASN A 133 2.10 -1.07 1.01
CA ASN A 133 2.51 0.34 1.03
C ASN A 133 2.26 1.03 -0.32
N PHE A 134 2.64 0.39 -1.43
CA PHE A 134 2.39 0.94 -2.77
C PHE A 134 0.90 1.10 -3.07
N PHE A 135 0.06 0.14 -2.68
CA PHE A 135 -1.39 0.28 -2.85
C PHE A 135 -1.98 1.36 -1.94
N ALA A 136 -1.44 1.55 -0.73
CA ALA A 136 -1.87 2.65 0.14
C ALA A 136 -1.55 4.01 -0.48
N ILE A 137 -0.35 4.20 -1.04
CA ILE A 137 0.04 5.42 -1.76
C ILE A 137 -0.89 5.64 -2.97
N SER A 138 -1.06 4.62 -3.81
CA SER A 138 -1.93 4.66 -4.98
C SER A 138 -3.36 5.08 -4.64
N GLN A 139 -3.92 4.57 -3.54
CA GLN A 139 -5.27 4.87 -3.09
C GLN A 139 -5.39 6.24 -2.41
N ASN A 140 -4.57 6.49 -1.40
CA ASN A 140 -4.77 7.59 -0.45
C ASN A 140 -4.17 8.91 -0.95
N ASP A 141 -3.02 8.85 -1.62
CA ASP A 141 -2.32 10.05 -2.11
C ASP A 141 -2.78 10.45 -3.52
N PHE A 142 -3.31 9.50 -4.31
CA PHE A 142 -3.63 9.71 -5.73
C PHE A 142 -5.02 9.21 -6.15
N GLY A 143 -5.89 8.87 -5.19
CA GLY A 143 -7.30 8.58 -5.44
C GLY A 143 -7.60 7.33 -6.29
N TYR A 144 -6.64 6.41 -6.48
CA TYR A 144 -6.81 5.27 -7.38
C TYR A 144 -7.56 4.11 -6.71
N ALA A 145 -8.89 4.19 -6.70
CA ALA A 145 -9.80 3.28 -5.98
C ALA A 145 -9.54 1.77 -6.20
N LYS A 146 -9.02 1.36 -7.36
CA LYS A 146 -8.71 -0.06 -7.63
C LYS A 146 -7.64 -0.64 -6.69
N ALA A 147 -6.82 0.21 -6.07
CA ALA A 147 -5.76 -0.21 -5.17
C ALA A 147 -6.27 -0.78 -3.84
N GLU A 148 -7.46 -0.37 -3.37
CA GLU A 148 -7.99 -0.76 -2.05
C GLU A 148 -8.05 -2.29 -1.87
N LYS A 149 -8.66 -2.99 -2.82
CA LYS A 149 -8.80 -4.45 -2.77
C LYS A 149 -7.44 -5.15 -2.69
N TYR A 150 -6.44 -4.63 -3.40
CA TYR A 150 -5.12 -5.22 -3.44
C TYR A 150 -4.30 -4.87 -2.20
N LYS A 151 -4.50 -3.69 -1.61
CA LYS A 151 -3.95 -3.31 -0.31
C LYS A 151 -4.38 -4.32 0.77
N ASP A 152 -5.67 -4.58 0.88
CA ASP A 152 -6.21 -5.51 1.88
C ASP A 152 -5.71 -6.94 1.67
N ALA A 153 -5.67 -7.40 0.42
CA ALA A 153 -5.13 -8.71 0.07
C ALA A 153 -3.63 -8.82 0.43
N SER A 154 -2.86 -7.76 0.19
CA SER A 154 -1.43 -7.69 0.53
C SER A 154 -1.22 -7.73 2.04
N LEU A 155 -2.01 -6.98 2.82
CA LEU A 155 -1.95 -6.99 4.28
C LEU A 155 -2.24 -8.38 4.87
N LYS A 156 -3.25 -9.07 4.34
CA LYS A 156 -3.56 -10.44 4.74
C LYS A 156 -2.38 -11.38 4.45
N LYS A 157 -1.83 -11.31 3.24
CA LYS A 157 -0.68 -12.14 2.82
C LYS A 157 0.59 -11.83 3.61
N ALA A 158 0.83 -10.56 3.92
CA ALA A 158 1.93 -10.15 4.79
C ALA A 158 1.80 -10.75 6.20
N ALA A 159 0.61 -10.70 6.80
CA ALA A 159 0.37 -11.34 8.09
C ALA A 159 0.59 -12.86 8.05
N GLU A 160 0.09 -13.55 7.02
CA GLU A 160 0.34 -14.99 6.82
C GLU A 160 1.84 -15.30 6.73
N ALA A 161 2.59 -14.51 5.97
CA ALA A 161 4.04 -14.66 5.81
C ALA A 161 4.80 -14.41 7.14
N LEU A 162 4.45 -13.36 7.88
CA LEU A 162 5.07 -13.06 9.18
C LEU A 162 4.89 -14.21 10.18
N VAL A 163 3.68 -14.78 10.26
CA VAL A 163 3.45 -15.94 11.15
C VAL A 163 4.22 -17.17 10.68
N ALA A 164 4.31 -17.40 9.37
CA ALA A 164 5.11 -18.50 8.81
C ALA A 164 6.61 -18.36 9.14
N GLU A 165 7.12 -17.12 9.22
CA GLU A 165 8.47 -16.80 9.69
C GLU A 165 8.63 -16.89 11.23
N GLY A 166 7.55 -17.20 11.96
CA GLY A 166 7.55 -17.24 13.43
C GLY A 166 7.52 -15.87 14.10
N LYS A 167 7.25 -14.79 13.35
CA LYS A 167 7.13 -13.44 13.90
C LYS A 167 5.79 -13.26 14.58
N SER A 168 5.83 -12.61 15.74
CA SER A 168 4.67 -12.39 16.60
C SER A 168 4.34 -10.91 16.86
N SER A 169 5.07 -10.01 16.21
CA SER A 169 4.78 -8.58 16.17
C SER A 169 5.15 -8.01 14.80
N VAL A 170 4.82 -6.73 14.59
CA VAL A 170 5.18 -5.97 13.39
C VAL A 170 6.42 -5.08 13.63
N ASP A 171 7.14 -5.29 14.74
CA ASP A 171 8.31 -4.48 15.06
C ASP A 171 9.44 -4.77 14.07
N GLY A 172 10.05 -3.71 13.54
CA GLY A 172 11.07 -3.83 12.50
C GLY A 172 10.53 -4.17 11.11
N VAL A 173 9.21 -4.30 10.94
CA VAL A 173 8.58 -4.41 9.61
C VAL A 173 8.49 -3.01 9.00
N ASN A 174 8.96 -2.85 7.77
CA ASN A 174 8.89 -1.59 7.02
C ASN A 174 7.46 -1.33 6.49
N ILE A 175 6.49 -1.21 7.38
CA ILE A 175 5.09 -0.93 7.06
C ILE A 175 4.79 0.55 7.32
N SER A 176 4.05 1.18 6.41
CA SER A 176 3.54 2.54 6.61
C SER A 176 2.63 2.65 7.83
N ALA A 177 2.53 3.85 8.41
CA ALA A 177 1.73 4.09 9.61
C ALA A 177 0.24 3.77 9.37
N GLU A 178 -0.25 4.10 8.19
CA GLU A 178 -1.62 3.89 7.71
C GLU A 178 -1.98 2.40 7.66
N ASN A 179 -1.01 1.57 7.27
CA ASN A 179 -1.21 0.13 7.11
C ASN A 179 -0.90 -0.67 8.39
N LYS A 180 -0.20 -0.08 9.37
CA LYS A 180 0.24 -0.77 10.58
C LYS A 180 -0.91 -1.41 11.35
N THR A 181 -2.02 -0.68 11.55
CA THR A 181 -3.21 -1.19 12.23
C THR A 181 -3.83 -2.36 11.48
N GLY A 182 -4.00 -2.23 10.15
CA GLY A 182 -4.54 -3.30 9.33
C GLY A 182 -3.66 -4.55 9.31
N LEU A 183 -2.33 -4.41 9.36
CA LEU A 183 -1.41 -5.53 9.47
C LEU A 183 -1.55 -6.24 10.83
N LEU A 184 -1.63 -5.49 11.94
CA LEU A 184 -1.84 -6.04 13.28
C LEU A 184 -3.16 -6.81 13.38
N GLU A 185 -4.25 -6.25 12.86
CA GLU A 185 -5.55 -6.93 12.82
C GLU A 185 -5.49 -8.25 12.01
N ASN A 186 -4.82 -8.25 10.86
CA ASN A 186 -4.65 -9.47 10.08
C ASN A 186 -3.75 -10.49 10.80
N LEU A 187 -2.71 -10.04 11.50
CA LEU A 187 -1.86 -10.91 12.30
C LEU A 187 -2.65 -11.57 13.44
N ALA A 188 -3.49 -10.81 14.13
CA ALA A 188 -4.41 -11.34 15.15
C ALA A 188 -5.35 -12.40 14.56
N LYS A 189 -5.93 -12.14 13.37
CA LYS A 189 -6.79 -13.10 12.67
C LYS A 189 -6.07 -14.40 12.31
N VAL A 190 -4.82 -14.34 11.84
CA VAL A 190 -4.03 -15.54 11.51
C VAL A 190 -3.79 -16.38 12.77
N TYR A 191 -3.33 -15.76 13.87
CA TYR A 191 -3.15 -16.45 15.14
C TYR A 191 -4.46 -17.04 15.69
N PHE A 192 -5.57 -16.30 15.59
CA PHE A 192 -6.88 -16.80 15.97
C PHE A 192 -7.25 -18.03 15.13
N SER A 193 -7.09 -17.99 13.81
CA SER A 193 -7.41 -19.13 12.94
C SER A 193 -6.60 -20.38 13.31
N GLN A 194 -5.29 -20.25 13.57
CA GLN A 194 -4.45 -21.38 13.99
C GLN A 194 -4.86 -21.91 15.37
N GLY A 195 -5.15 -21.03 16.33
CA GLY A 195 -5.64 -21.43 17.65
C GLY A 195 -7.00 -22.11 17.59
N TYR A 196 -7.89 -21.60 16.75
CA TYR A 196 -9.22 -22.16 16.54
C TYR A 196 -9.16 -23.55 15.89
N GLU A 197 -8.26 -23.79 14.95
CA GLU A 197 -8.03 -25.11 14.37
C GLU A 197 -7.64 -26.14 15.45
N LYS A 198 -6.73 -25.76 16.37
CA LYS A 198 -6.35 -26.62 17.50
C LYS A 198 -7.47 -26.86 18.50
N TYR A 199 -8.30 -25.85 18.74
CA TYR A 199 -9.54 -26.03 19.51
C TYR A 199 -10.48 -27.03 18.83
N GLN A 200 -10.71 -26.90 17.52
CA GLN A 200 -11.58 -27.82 16.78
C GLN A 200 -11.04 -29.25 16.78
N GLU A 201 -9.73 -29.43 16.64
CA GLU A 201 -9.05 -30.72 16.73
C GLU A 201 -9.30 -31.40 18.09
N GLY A 202 -9.14 -30.64 19.18
CA GLY A 202 -9.37 -31.14 20.54
C GLY A 202 -10.82 -31.52 20.80
N ALA A 203 -11.74 -30.63 20.42
CA ALA A 203 -13.18 -30.85 20.58
C ALA A 203 -13.68 -32.05 19.77
N ALA A 204 -13.22 -32.20 18.52
CA ALA A 204 -13.58 -33.33 17.67
C ALA A 204 -13.08 -34.66 18.25
N THR A 205 -11.85 -34.69 18.77
CA THR A 205 -11.26 -35.89 19.39
C THR A 205 -12.08 -36.36 20.60
N ILE A 206 -12.44 -35.45 21.51
CA ILE A 206 -13.24 -35.78 22.71
C ILE A 206 -14.67 -36.18 22.33
N LYS A 207 -15.25 -35.48 21.35
CA LYS A 207 -16.60 -35.79 20.85
C LYS A 207 -16.67 -37.20 20.28
N GLN A 208 -15.72 -37.58 19.42
CA GLN A 208 -15.67 -38.93 18.86
C GLN A 208 -15.55 -39.99 19.96
N ALA A 209 -14.66 -39.80 20.94
CA ALA A 209 -14.51 -40.74 22.05
C ALA A 209 -15.81 -40.87 22.88
N THR A 210 -16.55 -39.77 23.03
CA THR A 210 -17.85 -39.77 23.73
C THR A 210 -18.92 -40.51 22.92
N GLU A 211 -18.92 -40.37 21.59
CA GLU A 211 -19.83 -41.10 20.71
C GLU A 211 -19.56 -42.62 20.75
N GLU A 212 -18.29 -43.04 20.78
CA GLU A 212 -17.89 -44.45 20.91
C GLU A 212 -18.25 -45.04 22.29
N VAL A 213 -18.23 -44.22 23.35
CA VAL A 213 -18.78 -44.63 24.66
C VAL A 213 -20.29 -44.81 24.59
N ASN A 214 -21.01 -43.87 23.97
CA ASN A 214 -22.47 -43.92 23.87
C ASN A 214 -22.96 -45.09 22.99
N SER A 215 -22.17 -45.51 22.00
CA SER A 215 -22.45 -46.70 21.20
C SER A 215 -22.11 -48.03 21.90
N GLY A 216 -21.52 -47.98 23.10
CA GLY A 216 -21.11 -49.15 23.86
C GLY A 216 -19.84 -49.82 23.32
N SER A 217 -19.04 -49.13 22.50
CA SER A 217 -17.78 -49.67 21.98
C SER A 217 -16.72 -49.83 23.06
N TYR A 218 -16.72 -48.92 24.04
CA TYR A 218 -15.99 -48.99 25.31
C TYR A 218 -16.66 -48.04 26.32
N THR A 219 -16.11 -47.91 27.52
CA THR A 219 -16.61 -47.07 28.62
C THR A 219 -15.65 -45.93 28.92
N THR A 220 -16.07 -44.99 29.77
CA THR A 220 -15.20 -43.88 30.24
C THR A 220 -14.04 -44.35 31.14
N LEU A 221 -14.06 -45.60 31.61
CA LEU A 221 -12.99 -46.17 32.43
C LEU A 221 -11.89 -46.83 31.59
N ASP A 222 -12.16 -47.09 30.31
CA ASP A 222 -11.21 -47.74 29.41
C ASP A 222 -10.10 -46.77 28.98
N ASP A 223 -8.91 -47.33 28.72
CA ASP A 223 -7.73 -46.55 28.36
C ASP A 223 -7.92 -45.80 27.04
N GLN A 224 -8.71 -46.33 26.11
CA GLN A 224 -9.07 -45.69 24.85
C GLN A 224 -9.72 -44.31 25.07
N TYR A 225 -10.75 -44.25 25.93
CA TYR A 225 -11.42 -42.99 26.27
C TYR A 225 -10.46 -42.01 26.95
N LYS A 226 -9.73 -42.49 27.97
CA LYS A 226 -8.76 -41.67 28.72
C LYS A 226 -7.68 -41.08 27.81
N ASN A 227 -7.15 -41.88 26.89
CA ASN A 227 -6.13 -41.45 25.93
C ASN A 227 -6.68 -40.43 24.94
N ALA A 228 -7.92 -40.61 24.46
CA ALA A 228 -8.56 -39.65 23.56
C ALA A 228 -8.84 -38.31 24.27
N VAL A 229 -9.31 -38.35 25.52
CA VAL A 229 -9.50 -37.14 26.34
C VAL A 229 -8.17 -36.43 26.58
N ALA A 230 -7.11 -37.17 26.96
CA ALA A 230 -5.78 -36.59 27.14
C ALA A 230 -5.24 -35.96 25.85
N LYS A 231 -5.45 -36.62 24.70
CA LYS A 231 -5.08 -36.08 23.39
C LYS A 231 -5.86 -34.79 23.07
N GLY A 232 -7.17 -34.78 23.31
CA GLY A 232 -8.00 -33.59 23.09
C GLY A 232 -7.58 -32.41 23.96
N LYS A 233 -7.30 -32.66 25.24
CA LYS A 233 -6.76 -31.65 26.16
C LYS A 233 -5.41 -31.09 25.68
N LYS A 234 -4.51 -31.94 25.19
CA LYS A 234 -3.24 -31.50 24.60
C LYS A 234 -3.44 -30.55 23.40
N SER A 235 -4.48 -30.74 22.60
CA SER A 235 -4.80 -29.80 21.51
C SER A 235 -5.33 -28.46 22.05
N PHE A 236 -6.11 -28.45 23.14
CA PHE A 236 -6.50 -27.21 23.81
C PHE A 236 -5.29 -26.47 24.40
N GLU A 237 -4.33 -27.18 25.01
CA GLU A 237 -3.06 -26.60 25.47
C GLU A 237 -2.28 -25.93 24.33
N GLN A 238 -2.30 -26.49 23.12
CA GLN A 238 -1.68 -25.90 21.93
C GLN A 238 -2.46 -24.69 21.40
N ALA A 239 -3.80 -24.67 21.54
CA ALA A 239 -4.64 -23.57 21.11
C ALA A 239 -4.43 -22.30 21.96
N ILE A 240 -4.29 -22.47 23.28
CA ILE A 240 -4.19 -21.37 24.25
C ILE A 240 -3.12 -20.32 23.90
N PRO A 241 -1.84 -20.66 23.63
CA PRO A 241 -0.82 -19.65 23.32
C PRO A 241 -1.12 -18.87 22.03
N LEU A 242 -1.74 -19.51 21.03
CA LEU A 242 -2.12 -18.86 19.77
C LEU A 242 -3.28 -17.88 19.99
N LEU A 243 -4.29 -18.28 20.78
CA LEU A 243 -5.44 -17.43 21.12
C LEU A 243 -5.02 -16.25 22.01
N LYS A 244 -4.11 -16.47 22.95
CA LYS A 244 -3.50 -15.38 23.75
C LYS A 244 -2.75 -14.41 22.86
N LYS A 245 -1.97 -14.90 21.89
CA LYS A 245 -1.29 -14.04 20.91
C LYS A 245 -2.26 -13.22 20.07
N ALA A 246 -3.38 -13.81 19.63
CA ALA A 246 -4.43 -13.06 18.94
C ALA A 246 -4.99 -11.92 19.80
N LEU A 247 -5.21 -12.16 21.11
CA LEU A 247 -5.70 -11.15 22.06
C LEU A 247 -4.64 -10.12 22.47
N GLU A 248 -3.36 -10.45 22.43
CA GLU A 248 -2.28 -9.47 22.60
C GLU A 248 -2.27 -8.45 21.45
N LEU A 249 -2.54 -8.91 20.23
CA LEU A 249 -2.54 -8.08 19.01
C LEU A 249 -3.84 -7.32 18.81
N ASP A 250 -4.98 -7.96 19.13
CA ASP A 250 -6.31 -7.38 19.14
C ASP A 250 -7.05 -7.75 20.44
N PRO A 251 -6.94 -6.92 21.50
CA PRO A 251 -7.61 -7.16 22.78
C PRO A 251 -9.13 -7.25 22.71
N ASN A 252 -9.73 -6.73 21.63
CA ASN A 252 -11.18 -6.71 21.42
C ASN A 252 -11.67 -7.89 20.57
N HIS A 253 -10.81 -8.85 20.22
CA HIS A 253 -11.17 -10.00 19.41
C HIS A 253 -12.11 -10.97 20.15
N ALA A 254 -13.41 -10.66 20.16
CA ALA A 254 -14.43 -11.34 20.97
C ALA A 254 -14.46 -12.87 20.79
N ASN A 255 -14.24 -13.36 19.57
CA ASN A 255 -14.20 -14.81 19.31
C ASN A 255 -12.95 -15.48 19.90
N ALA A 256 -11.81 -14.78 19.94
CA ALA A 256 -10.58 -15.35 20.49
C ALA A 256 -10.72 -15.52 22.00
N LYS A 257 -11.33 -14.53 22.68
CA LYS A 257 -11.67 -14.62 24.10
C LYS A 257 -12.60 -15.80 24.40
N LYS A 258 -13.71 -15.94 23.65
CA LYS A 258 -14.65 -17.06 23.84
C LYS A 258 -13.99 -18.43 23.68
N VAL A 259 -13.16 -18.59 22.65
CA VAL A 259 -12.48 -19.87 22.38
C VAL A 259 -11.40 -20.13 23.43
N LEU A 260 -10.69 -19.09 23.88
CA LEU A 260 -9.72 -19.20 24.97
C LEU A 260 -10.39 -19.68 26.27
N ASP A 261 -11.49 -19.03 26.67
CA ASP A 261 -12.25 -19.41 27.87
C ASP A 261 -12.74 -20.87 27.78
N ALA A 262 -13.19 -21.31 26.59
CA ALA A 262 -13.63 -22.69 26.37
C ALA A 262 -12.47 -23.71 26.45
N CYS A 263 -11.29 -23.37 25.91
CA CYS A 263 -10.08 -24.18 26.08
C CYS A 263 -9.71 -24.31 27.56
N GLU A 264 -9.68 -23.20 28.30
CA GLU A 264 -9.31 -23.18 29.72
C GLU A 264 -10.31 -23.93 30.61
N GLN A 265 -11.60 -23.89 30.30
CA GLN A 265 -12.62 -24.68 31.00
C GLN A 265 -12.54 -26.19 30.72
N SER A 266 -11.88 -26.59 29.63
CA SER A 266 -11.83 -27.98 29.18
C SER A 266 -10.58 -28.74 29.63
N LEU A 267 -9.64 -28.05 30.30
CA LEU A 267 -8.42 -28.62 30.89
C LEU A 267 -8.64 -29.05 32.33
#